data_AF-A0AA86P3P8-F1
#
_entry.id   AF-A0AA86P3P8-F1
#
_cell.length_a   1.000
_cell.length_b   1.000
_cell.length_c   1.000
_cell.angle_alpha   90.00
_cell.angle_beta   90.00
_cell.angle_gamma   90.00
#
_symmetry.space_group_name_H-M   'P 1'
#
loop_
_entity.id
_entity.type
_entity.pdbx_description
1 polymer ?
#
loop_
_entity_poly.entity_id
_entity_poly.type
_entity_poly.pdbx_seq_one_letter_code
_entity_poly.pdbx_strand_id
1 'polypeptide(L)'
;MTENWLTFSDSENNEPVSVIPTAPVQAHVPTQQKRVNHHCRQYAPANNNQEPPVLPTDLMSSAFRILDHDSAPQMQYKRRSGEIKTVAYDRFMSILLQFIEFMSMSPNSDVVMNRLSQFPNIYLILAELFPNVSFHVFEIFQKPNVVHERVNFYNFSVTDDKFSLVKPKKEFLFVYEPSVPVKQLTVDEANQQFNKQLEMQKNQFQQLNPIMGMLQFELPWNDSIVNFYNGDIMLPLMNSATYAGCKMITHRGAGLKDYDCKKLEEQMFYFNNNTRVCVYDYKLNTDFDLLKNFDKCFDCASALSIMLKYLKEAKNINGTEKPLEIMMLWGKLTQSRPEEHDRDTWKRGKFSKDKKRDRQ
;
A
#
# COMPACT_ATOMS: atom_id res chain seq x y z
N MET A 1 15.59 6.95 1.38
CA MET A 1 15.48 5.97 2.48
C MET A 1 14.07 5.37 2.40
N THR A 2 13.80 4.22 1.75
CA THR A 2 14.47 2.91 1.82
C THR A 2 13.50 1.81 1.38
N GLU A 3 13.97 0.85 0.58
CA GLU A 3 13.32 -0.47 0.43
C GLU A 3 14.32 -1.64 0.52
N ASN A 4 15.62 -1.37 0.66
CA ASN A 4 16.63 -2.41 0.93
C ASN A 4 17.19 -2.22 2.34
N TRP A 5 16.36 -2.45 3.35
CA TRP A 5 16.82 -2.52 4.74
C TRP A 5 17.36 -3.90 5.12
N LEU A 6 17.41 -4.86 4.20
CA LEU A 6 17.88 -6.21 4.49
C LEU A 6 19.20 -6.46 3.78
N THR A 7 20.18 -6.96 4.52
CA THR A 7 21.35 -7.63 3.94
C THR A 7 21.09 -9.14 3.99
N PHE A 8 21.15 -9.79 2.84
CA PHE A 8 21.24 -11.24 2.77
C PHE A 8 22.73 -11.62 2.74
N SER A 9 23.11 -12.68 3.46
CA SER A 9 24.47 -13.21 3.36
C SER A 9 24.65 -13.86 1.98
N ASP A 10 25.80 -13.68 1.33
CA ASP A 10 26.07 -14.25 -0.01
C ASP A 10 26.03 -15.79 -0.03
N SER A 11 26.09 -16.43 1.15
CA SER A 11 26.02 -17.87 1.36
C SER A 11 24.61 -18.49 1.24
N GLU A 12 23.55 -17.69 1.11
CA GLU A 12 22.16 -18.18 0.97
C GLU A 12 21.68 -18.29 -0.49
N ASN A 13 22.57 -18.12 -1.48
CA ASN A 13 22.24 -18.34 -2.88
C ASN A 13 22.24 -19.85 -3.19
N ASN A 14 21.13 -20.53 -2.85
CA ASN A 14 20.91 -21.92 -3.24
C ASN A 14 20.83 -22.09 -4.76
N GLU A 15 21.35 -23.23 -5.22
CA GLU A 15 21.38 -23.68 -6.61
C GLU A 15 19.99 -23.70 -7.28
N PRO A 16 19.92 -23.49 -8.60
CA PRO A 16 18.66 -23.49 -9.34
C PRO A 16 17.94 -24.84 -9.22
N VAL A 17 16.74 -24.83 -8.66
CA VAL A 17 15.82 -25.96 -8.69
C VAL A 17 15.41 -26.21 -10.15
N SER A 18 15.78 -27.37 -10.70
CA SER A 18 15.38 -27.76 -12.04
C SER A 18 13.87 -28.07 -12.04
N VAL A 19 13.09 -27.24 -12.74
CA VAL A 19 11.67 -27.52 -12.98
C VAL A 19 11.57 -28.22 -14.34
N ILE A 20 11.21 -29.50 -14.33
CA ILE A 20 10.89 -30.26 -15.55
C ILE A 20 9.43 -29.93 -15.91
N PRO A 21 9.13 -29.36 -17.09
CA PRO A 21 7.75 -29.15 -17.53
C PRO A 21 7.13 -30.48 -17.96
N THR A 22 6.00 -30.84 -17.38
CA THR A 22 5.14 -31.92 -17.89
C THR A 22 4.02 -31.36 -18.76
N ALA A 23 3.97 -31.87 -19.99
CA ALA A 23 2.95 -31.74 -21.05
C ALA A 23 3.08 -30.56 -22.06
N PRO A 24 2.98 -30.84 -23.38
CA PRO A 24 2.96 -29.84 -24.43
C PRO A 24 1.60 -29.13 -24.49
N VAL A 25 1.60 -27.81 -24.25
CA VAL A 25 0.43 -26.94 -24.46
C VAL A 25 0.31 -26.64 -25.95
N GLN A 26 -0.85 -26.93 -26.54
CA GLN A 26 -1.15 -26.58 -27.93
C GLN A 26 -1.13 -25.06 -28.10
N ALA A 27 -0.24 -24.57 -28.98
CA ALA A 27 -0.11 -23.15 -29.28
C ALA A 27 -1.32 -22.66 -30.08
N HIS A 28 -2.12 -21.78 -29.49
CA HIS A 28 -3.10 -20.99 -30.23
C HIS A 28 -2.40 -19.91 -31.05
N VAL A 29 -2.84 -19.74 -32.29
CA VAL A 29 -2.34 -18.74 -33.24
C VAL A 29 -2.59 -17.32 -32.68
N PRO A 30 -1.59 -16.43 -32.64
CA PRO A 30 -1.77 -15.09 -32.09
C PRO A 30 -2.67 -14.24 -32.99
N THR A 31 -3.88 -13.94 -32.53
CA THR A 31 -4.68 -12.82 -33.05
C THR A 31 -3.89 -11.52 -32.87
N GLN A 32 -3.93 -10.64 -33.88
CA GLN A 32 -3.22 -9.34 -33.95
C GLN A 32 -2.93 -8.73 -32.57
N GLN A 33 -1.64 -8.70 -32.21
CA GLN A 33 -1.15 -8.23 -30.92
C GLN A 33 -1.61 -6.79 -30.66
N LYS A 34 -2.71 -6.63 -29.90
CA LYS A 34 -2.96 -5.40 -29.16
C LYS A 34 -1.68 -5.10 -28.38
N ARG A 35 -1.15 -3.87 -28.49
CA ARG A 35 0.03 -3.44 -27.74
C ARG A 35 -0.17 -3.84 -26.27
N VAL A 36 0.63 -4.81 -25.80
CA VAL A 36 0.51 -5.34 -24.44
C VAL A 36 0.75 -4.18 -23.48
N ASN A 37 -0.21 -3.96 -22.56
CA ASN A 37 -0.12 -2.99 -21.48
C ASN A 37 1.29 -3.10 -20.85
N HIS A 38 1.99 -1.96 -20.76
CA HIS A 38 3.37 -1.93 -20.26
C HIS A 38 3.49 -2.54 -18.85
N HIS A 39 2.57 -2.22 -17.94
CA HIS A 39 2.53 -2.73 -16.58
C HIS A 39 2.26 -4.24 -16.50
N CYS A 40 1.64 -4.85 -17.52
CA CYS A 40 1.36 -6.29 -17.58
C CYS A 40 2.49 -7.11 -18.23
N ARG A 41 3.54 -6.47 -18.78
CA ARG A 41 4.62 -7.18 -19.50
C ARG A 41 5.43 -8.13 -18.61
N GLN A 42 5.47 -7.88 -17.30
CA GLN A 42 6.08 -8.79 -16.33
C GLN A 42 5.37 -10.15 -16.27
N TYR A 43 4.09 -10.25 -16.67
CA TYR A 43 3.32 -11.49 -16.59
C TYR A 43 3.93 -12.61 -17.44
N ALA A 44 4.25 -12.34 -18.71
CA ALA A 44 4.71 -13.36 -19.65
C ALA A 44 6.01 -14.06 -19.19
N PRO A 45 7.10 -13.36 -18.83
CA PRO A 45 8.30 -13.99 -18.29
C PRO A 45 8.06 -14.78 -17.00
N ALA A 46 7.11 -14.34 -16.15
CA ALA A 46 6.78 -15.03 -14.91
C ALA A 46 5.91 -16.28 -15.12
N ASN A 47 5.21 -16.39 -16.26
CA ASN A 47 4.18 -17.39 -16.51
C ASN A 47 4.39 -18.11 -17.86
N ASN A 48 5.61 -18.59 -18.13
CA ASN A 48 5.92 -19.41 -19.31
C ASN A 48 5.49 -18.78 -20.65
N ASN A 49 5.66 -17.46 -20.79
CA ASN A 49 5.27 -16.66 -21.94
C ASN A 49 3.75 -16.65 -22.26
N GLN A 50 2.90 -16.96 -21.28
CA GLN A 50 1.46 -16.79 -21.40
C GLN A 50 1.07 -15.31 -21.44
N GLU A 51 -0.03 -15.00 -22.12
CA GLU A 51 -0.62 -13.66 -22.08
C GLU A 51 -1.26 -13.39 -20.70
N PRO A 52 -1.21 -12.14 -20.20
CA PRO A 52 -1.88 -11.78 -18.96
C PRO A 52 -3.39 -11.98 -19.10
N PRO A 53 -4.05 -12.65 -18.13
CA PRO A 53 -5.49 -12.85 -18.18
C PRO A 53 -6.21 -11.52 -18.02
N VAL A 54 -7.41 -11.47 -18.59
CA VAL A 54 -8.32 -10.32 -18.49
C VAL A 54 -9.35 -10.63 -17.41
N LEU A 55 -9.36 -9.82 -16.35
CA LEU A 55 -10.22 -9.96 -15.19
C LEU A 55 -11.36 -8.94 -15.25
N PRO A 56 -12.63 -9.37 -15.36
CA PRO A 56 -13.77 -8.46 -15.22
C PRO A 56 -13.72 -7.76 -13.87
N THR A 57 -13.81 -6.44 -13.87
CA THR A 57 -13.62 -5.64 -12.65
C THR A 57 -14.77 -4.65 -12.48
N ASP A 58 -15.46 -4.74 -11.36
CA ASP A 58 -16.40 -3.72 -10.90
C ASP A 58 -15.63 -2.66 -10.08
N LEU A 59 -15.47 -1.47 -10.66
CA LEU A 59 -14.77 -0.37 -9.98
C LEU A 59 -15.53 0.16 -8.75
N MET A 60 -16.84 -0.07 -8.65
CA MET A 60 -17.62 0.35 -7.48
C MET A 60 -17.43 -0.60 -6.29
N SER A 61 -16.88 -1.79 -6.53
CA SER A 61 -16.54 -2.77 -5.51
C SER A 61 -15.06 -2.69 -5.16
N SER A 62 -14.73 -2.69 -3.87
CA SER A 62 -13.35 -2.84 -3.40
C SER A 62 -12.92 -4.31 -3.27
N ALA A 63 -13.78 -5.28 -3.61
CA ALA A 63 -13.53 -6.69 -3.35
C ALA A 63 -12.27 -7.22 -4.05
N PHE A 64 -11.96 -6.75 -5.26
CA PHE A 64 -10.75 -7.17 -5.99
C PHE A 64 -9.43 -6.69 -5.34
N ARG A 65 -9.52 -5.78 -4.36
CA ARG A 65 -8.39 -5.27 -3.57
C ARG A 65 -8.28 -5.92 -2.20
N ILE A 66 -9.18 -6.82 -1.83
CA ILE A 66 -9.14 -7.53 -0.55
C ILE A 66 -8.51 -8.89 -0.77
N LEU A 67 -7.45 -9.19 -0.03
CA LEU A 67 -6.85 -10.51 0.02
C LEU A 67 -7.65 -11.37 1.01
N ASP A 68 -8.37 -12.37 0.48
CA ASP A 68 -8.94 -13.42 1.33
C ASP A 68 -7.82 -14.36 1.79
N HIS A 69 -7.35 -14.19 3.03
CA HIS A 69 -6.27 -15.01 3.58
C HIS A 69 -6.58 -16.51 3.55
N ASP A 70 -7.85 -16.92 3.58
CA ASP A 70 -8.19 -18.34 3.67
C ASP A 70 -8.13 -19.02 2.30
N SER A 71 -8.60 -18.32 1.25
CA SER A 71 -8.77 -18.89 -0.10
C SER A 71 -7.83 -18.34 -1.17
N ALA A 72 -7.11 -17.24 -0.93
CA ALA A 72 -6.29 -16.62 -1.96
C ALA A 72 -5.17 -17.55 -2.45
N PRO A 73 -4.87 -17.56 -3.76
CA PRO A 73 -3.83 -18.41 -4.33
C PRO A 73 -2.45 -18.15 -3.74
N GLN A 74 -1.63 -19.21 -3.67
CA GLN A 74 -0.26 -19.18 -3.18
C GLN A 74 0.71 -19.54 -4.29
N MET A 75 1.90 -18.97 -4.23
CA MET A 75 3.05 -19.36 -5.05
C MET A 75 4.27 -19.43 -4.15
N GLN A 76 4.99 -20.56 -4.20
CA GLN A 76 6.21 -20.73 -3.43
C GLN A 76 7.17 -19.56 -3.67
N TYR A 77 7.61 -18.93 -2.58
CA TYR A 77 8.51 -17.79 -2.67
C TYR A 77 9.85 -18.19 -3.29
N LYS A 78 10.34 -17.36 -4.20
CA LYS A 78 11.71 -17.42 -4.73
C LYS A 78 12.29 -16.02 -4.87
N ARG A 79 13.60 -15.91 -4.68
CA ARG A 79 14.30 -14.63 -4.85
C ARG A 79 14.23 -14.19 -6.31
N ARG A 80 13.79 -12.95 -6.51
CA ARG A 80 13.55 -12.37 -7.84
C ARG A 80 14.77 -11.59 -8.32
N SER A 81 15.67 -12.26 -9.02
CA SER A 81 16.87 -11.67 -9.62
C SER A 81 16.79 -11.72 -11.15
N GLY A 82 17.19 -10.64 -11.83
CA GLY A 82 17.18 -10.56 -13.30
C GLY A 82 15.80 -10.48 -13.96
N GLU A 83 14.72 -10.44 -13.18
CA GLU A 83 13.35 -10.35 -13.71
C GLU A 83 12.98 -8.94 -14.17
N ILE A 84 12.14 -8.86 -15.20
CA ILE A 84 11.51 -7.61 -15.64
C ILE A 84 10.48 -7.19 -14.61
N LYS A 85 10.62 -5.99 -14.05
CA LYS A 85 9.66 -5.38 -13.12
C LYS A 85 8.99 -4.20 -13.82
N THR A 86 7.71 -4.34 -14.15
CA THR A 86 6.96 -3.32 -14.91
C THR A 86 6.01 -2.49 -14.06
N VAL A 87 5.79 -2.89 -12.81
CA VAL A 87 4.88 -2.21 -11.90
C VAL A 87 5.42 -0.83 -11.48
N ALA A 88 4.59 0.19 -11.58
CA ALA A 88 4.95 1.55 -11.18
C ALA A 88 5.04 1.67 -9.65
N TYR A 89 6.13 2.29 -9.18
CA TYR A 89 6.31 2.62 -7.78
C TYR A 89 6.09 4.12 -7.56
N ASP A 90 5.08 4.45 -6.75
CA ASP A 90 4.79 5.80 -6.31
C ASP A 90 4.30 5.76 -4.85
N ARG A 91 5.25 5.85 -3.91
CA ARG A 91 4.97 5.70 -2.48
C ARG A 91 4.02 6.76 -1.95
N PHE A 92 4.15 8.00 -2.43
CA PHE A 92 3.27 9.09 -2.03
C PHE A 92 1.82 8.78 -2.43
N MET A 93 1.61 8.42 -3.71
CA MET A 93 0.27 8.07 -4.19
C MET A 93 -0.29 6.82 -3.52
N SER A 94 0.55 5.80 -3.27
CA SER A 94 0.20 4.60 -2.53
C SER A 94 -0.40 4.94 -1.16
N ILE A 95 0.30 5.74 -0.35
CA ILE A 95 -0.15 6.15 0.98
C ILE A 95 -1.40 7.05 0.90
N LEU A 96 -1.38 8.05 0.02
CA LEU A 96 -2.48 9.00 -0.13
C LEU A 96 -3.79 8.30 -0.53
N LEU A 97 -3.72 7.38 -1.50
CA LEU A 97 -4.89 6.62 -1.96
C LEU A 97 -5.41 5.68 -0.87
N GLN A 98 -4.54 4.99 -0.12
CA GLN A 98 -4.96 4.16 1.01
C GLN A 98 -5.67 4.97 2.10
N PHE A 99 -5.16 6.17 2.43
CA PHE A 99 -5.85 7.07 3.36
C PHE A 99 -7.21 7.53 2.83
N ILE A 100 -7.29 7.93 1.56
CA ILE A 100 -8.57 8.32 0.95
C ILE A 100 -9.57 7.17 1.03
N GLU A 101 -9.17 5.95 0.69
CA GLU A 101 -10.04 4.77 0.75
C GLU A 101 -10.55 4.50 2.16
N PHE A 102 -9.64 4.47 3.15
CA PHE A 102 -9.98 4.23 4.54
C PHE A 102 -10.91 5.31 5.10
N MET A 103 -10.57 6.58 4.87
CA MET A 103 -11.38 7.71 5.35
C MET A 103 -12.75 7.79 4.65
N SER A 104 -12.86 7.34 3.41
CA SER A 104 -14.14 7.28 2.70
C SER A 104 -15.11 6.28 3.33
N MET A 105 -14.65 5.34 4.16
CA MET A 105 -15.51 4.45 4.93
C MET A 105 -16.19 5.15 6.12
N SER A 106 -15.65 6.27 6.60
CA SER A 106 -16.28 7.12 7.62
C SER A 106 -15.88 8.59 7.41
N PRO A 107 -16.45 9.27 6.39
CA PRO A 107 -15.95 10.57 5.90
C PRO A 107 -16.10 11.74 6.88
N ASN A 108 -16.80 11.53 8.00
CA ASN A 108 -17.05 12.53 9.03
C ASN A 108 -16.34 12.23 10.37
N SER A 109 -15.63 11.10 10.49
CA SER A 109 -14.89 10.74 11.71
C SER A 109 -13.56 11.47 11.79
N ASP A 110 -13.15 11.88 12.99
CA ASP A 110 -11.78 12.40 13.18
C ASP A 110 -10.77 11.27 13.01
N VAL A 111 -9.52 11.63 12.73
CA VAL A 111 -8.43 10.67 12.52
C VAL A 111 -7.38 10.86 13.60
N VAL A 112 -7.09 9.79 14.33
CA VAL A 112 -5.97 9.69 15.27
C VAL A 112 -4.84 8.90 14.61
N MET A 113 -3.64 9.46 14.57
CA MET A 113 -2.46 8.81 14.01
C MET A 113 -1.37 8.71 15.06
N ASN A 114 -0.82 7.53 15.26
CA ASN A 114 0.24 7.32 16.26
C ASN A 114 1.52 8.14 15.98
N ARG A 115 1.77 8.50 14.71
CA ARG A 115 2.94 9.26 14.28
C ARG A 115 2.73 10.05 12.99
N LEU A 116 3.70 10.90 12.67
CA LEU A 116 3.77 11.58 11.37
C LEU A 116 3.94 10.55 10.23
N SER A 117 3.12 10.72 9.18
CA SER A 117 3.36 10.10 7.89
C SER A 117 4.71 10.55 7.34
N GLN A 118 5.34 9.70 6.53
CA GLN A 118 6.58 10.05 5.84
C GLN A 118 6.43 11.29 4.94
N PHE A 119 5.21 11.60 4.49
CA PHE A 119 4.90 12.76 3.68
C PHE A 119 3.97 13.72 4.45
N PRO A 120 4.50 14.70 5.20
CA PRO A 120 3.67 15.60 5.99
C PRO A 120 2.63 16.37 5.16
N ASN A 121 2.90 16.67 3.90
CA ASN A 121 1.98 17.39 3.03
C ASN A 121 0.68 16.62 2.72
N ILE A 122 0.65 15.30 2.96
CA ILE A 122 -0.58 14.50 2.80
C ILE A 122 -1.71 15.05 3.66
N TYR A 123 -1.42 15.60 4.84
CA TYR A 123 -2.45 16.16 5.73
C TYR A 123 -3.19 17.35 5.13
N LEU A 124 -2.50 18.18 4.34
CA LEU A 124 -3.13 19.32 3.68
C LEU A 124 -4.15 18.86 2.64
N ILE A 125 -3.77 17.85 1.86
CA ILE A 125 -4.61 17.28 0.81
C ILE A 125 -5.81 16.60 1.45
N LEU A 126 -5.59 15.75 2.46
CA LEU A 126 -6.66 15.05 3.14
C LEU A 126 -7.61 16.01 3.86
N ALA A 127 -7.08 17.06 4.50
CA ALA A 127 -7.93 18.08 5.11
C ALA A 127 -8.82 18.73 4.06
N GLU A 128 -8.30 19.09 2.89
CA GLU A 128 -9.12 19.67 1.81
C GLU A 128 -10.16 18.68 1.25
N LEU A 129 -9.80 17.40 1.10
CA LEU A 129 -10.70 16.37 0.61
C LEU A 129 -11.82 16.05 1.61
N PHE A 130 -11.52 16.08 2.91
CA PHE A 130 -12.43 15.77 4.01
C PHE A 130 -12.58 16.98 4.94
N PRO A 131 -13.39 17.99 4.56
CA PRO A 131 -13.46 19.27 5.27
C PRO A 131 -13.98 19.17 6.71
N ASN A 132 -14.71 18.10 7.05
CA ASN A 132 -15.31 17.87 8.38
C ASN A 132 -14.42 17.02 9.31
N VAL A 133 -13.23 16.65 8.86
CA VAL A 133 -12.30 15.79 9.60
C VAL A 133 -11.19 16.64 10.22
N SER A 134 -10.92 16.38 11.50
CA SER A 134 -9.73 16.83 12.22
C SER A 134 -8.74 15.68 12.35
N PHE A 135 -7.46 16.00 12.24
CA PHE A 135 -6.35 15.08 12.37
C PHE A 135 -5.62 15.34 13.69
N HIS A 136 -5.36 14.27 14.43
CA HIS A 136 -4.61 14.28 15.68
C HIS A 136 -3.39 13.38 15.50
N VAL A 137 -2.23 14.00 15.31
CA VAL A 137 -0.98 13.31 14.95
C VAL A 137 -0.02 13.37 16.12
N PHE A 138 0.40 12.20 16.60
CA PHE A 138 1.18 12.04 17.82
C PHE A 138 2.68 11.82 17.53
N GLU A 139 3.49 11.73 18.58
CA GLU A 139 4.94 11.46 18.50
C GLU A 139 5.72 12.42 17.59
N ILE A 140 5.33 13.70 17.59
CA ILE A 140 5.97 14.76 16.79
C ILE A 140 7.04 15.47 17.60
N PHE A 141 8.30 15.08 17.39
CA PHE A 141 9.45 15.71 18.07
C PHE A 141 9.99 16.95 17.34
N GLN A 142 9.67 17.09 16.06
CA GLN A 142 9.98 18.29 15.26
C GLN A 142 8.70 18.75 14.59
N LYS A 143 8.28 19.98 14.88
CA LYS A 143 7.05 20.55 14.31
C LYS A 143 7.20 20.62 12.78
N PRO A 144 6.31 19.99 12.01
CA PRO A 144 6.38 20.10 10.55
C PRO A 144 6.08 21.53 10.12
N ASN A 145 6.62 21.93 8.96
CA ASN A 145 6.29 23.21 8.32
C ASN A 145 4.86 23.25 7.74
N VAL A 146 4.09 22.18 7.95
CA VAL A 146 2.70 22.06 7.57
C VAL A 146 1.84 22.64 8.69
N VAL A 147 1.12 23.72 8.40
CA VAL A 147 0.18 24.35 9.33
C VAL A 147 -1.19 24.36 8.70
N HIS A 148 -2.16 23.74 9.37
CA HIS A 148 -3.56 23.73 8.98
C HIS A 148 -4.41 23.64 10.24
N GLU A 149 -5.50 24.41 10.33
CA GLU A 149 -6.31 24.55 11.57
C GLU A 149 -6.92 23.22 12.06
N ARG A 150 -7.15 22.28 11.13
CA ARG A 150 -7.67 20.93 11.41
C ARG A 150 -6.59 19.86 11.61
N VAL A 151 -5.31 20.23 11.65
CA VAL A 151 -4.21 19.27 11.85
C VAL A 151 -3.48 19.62 13.14
N ASN A 152 -3.69 18.79 14.15
CA ASN A 152 -3.13 18.96 15.49
C ASN A 152 -1.93 18.02 15.67
N PHE A 153 -0.82 18.57 16.15
CA PHE A 153 0.41 17.81 16.39
C PHE A 153 0.72 17.75 17.89
N TYR A 154 1.03 16.55 18.36
CA TYR A 154 1.35 16.27 19.76
C TYR A 154 2.71 15.58 19.87
N ASN A 155 3.51 15.97 20.85
CA ASN A 155 4.86 15.44 21.08
C ASN A 155 4.90 14.31 22.13
N PHE A 156 3.77 13.67 22.38
CA PHE A 156 3.62 12.51 23.26
C PHE A 156 2.92 11.36 22.52
N SER A 157 2.95 10.16 23.09
CA SER A 157 2.38 8.96 22.47
C SER A 157 0.87 8.87 22.68
N VAL A 158 0.17 8.16 21.80
CA VAL A 158 -1.28 7.89 21.94
C VAL A 158 -1.64 7.08 23.19
N THR A 159 -0.66 6.40 23.80
CA THR A 159 -0.84 5.63 25.03
C THR A 159 -0.55 6.43 26.31
N ASP A 160 -0.08 7.67 26.19
CA ASP A 160 0.19 8.57 27.33
C ASP A 160 -1.14 9.02 27.98
N ASP A 161 -1.17 9.19 29.30
CA ASP A 161 -2.35 9.64 30.04
C ASP A 161 -2.90 10.99 29.54
N LYS A 162 -2.02 11.84 28.98
CA LYS A 162 -2.39 13.12 28.35
C LYS A 162 -3.27 12.95 27.11
N PHE A 163 -3.33 11.76 26.50
CA PHE A 163 -4.23 11.48 25.38
C PHE A 163 -5.69 11.81 25.76
N SER A 164 -6.09 11.55 27.00
CA SER A 164 -7.43 11.85 27.50
C SER A 164 -7.81 13.34 27.39
N LEU A 165 -6.84 14.25 27.43
CA LEU A 165 -7.03 15.70 27.33
C LEU A 165 -7.29 16.18 25.90
N VAL A 166 -6.84 15.40 24.90
CA VAL A 166 -6.84 15.77 23.48
C VAL A 166 -7.61 14.80 22.60
N LYS A 167 -8.17 13.74 23.21
CA LYS A 167 -8.97 12.73 22.54
C LYS A 167 -10.13 13.39 21.77
N PRO A 168 -10.39 12.99 20.52
CA PRO A 168 -11.56 13.47 19.80
C PRO A 168 -12.84 13.24 20.60
N LYS A 169 -13.71 14.26 20.63
CA LYS A 169 -15.01 14.17 21.32
C LYS A 169 -16.01 13.28 20.58
N LYS A 170 -15.83 13.14 19.26
CA LYS A 170 -16.63 12.27 18.40
C LYS A 170 -15.90 10.94 18.17
N GLU A 171 -16.65 10.00 17.60
CA GLU A 171 -16.09 8.75 17.10
C GLU A 171 -14.97 9.02 16.08
N PHE A 172 -13.88 8.27 16.19
CA PHE A 172 -12.67 8.50 15.41
C PHE A 172 -12.09 7.21 14.82
N LEU A 173 -11.39 7.38 13.71
CA LEU A 173 -10.60 6.38 13.04
C LEU A 173 -9.17 6.38 13.61
N PHE A 174 -8.56 5.20 13.68
CA PHE A 174 -7.14 5.07 14.03
C PHE A 174 -6.32 4.69 12.81
N VAL A 175 -5.18 5.35 12.62
CA VAL A 175 -4.19 4.95 11.62
C VAL A 175 -2.86 4.69 12.33
N TYR A 176 -2.35 3.47 12.14
CA TYR A 176 -1.03 3.10 12.59
C TYR A 176 -0.03 3.24 11.44
N GLU A 177 0.96 4.10 11.63
CA GLU A 177 2.14 4.18 10.78
C GLU A 177 3.33 3.54 11.50
N PRO A 178 4.08 2.64 10.84
CA PRO A 178 5.17 1.91 11.47
C PRO A 178 6.41 2.79 11.69
N SER A 179 7.25 2.39 12.64
CA SER A 179 8.59 2.96 12.77
C SER A 179 9.50 2.41 11.69
N VAL A 180 10.06 3.31 10.89
CA VAL A 180 11.09 2.97 9.92
C VAL A 180 12.45 2.99 10.64
N PRO A 181 13.19 1.87 10.68
CA PRO A 181 14.53 1.85 11.28
C PRO A 181 15.46 2.84 10.57
N VAL A 182 16.51 3.33 11.21
CA VAL A 182 17.50 4.24 10.58
C VAL A 182 18.68 3.45 9.98
N LYS A 183 18.87 2.21 10.45
CA LYS A 183 19.92 1.29 10.00
C LYS A 183 19.31 0.13 9.21
N GLN A 184 20.15 -0.45 8.35
CA GLN A 184 19.87 -1.76 7.76
C GLN A 184 19.79 -2.81 8.87
N LEU A 185 18.80 -3.70 8.77
CA LEU A 185 18.53 -4.79 9.70
C LEU A 185 18.93 -6.12 9.07
N THR A 186 19.32 -7.08 9.91
CA THR A 186 19.31 -8.49 9.50
C THR A 186 17.87 -9.00 9.38
N VAL A 187 17.68 -10.19 8.78
CA VAL A 187 16.36 -10.84 8.71
C VAL A 187 15.79 -11.06 10.11
N ASP A 188 16.59 -11.52 11.06
CA ASP A 188 16.16 -11.73 12.45
C ASP A 188 15.76 -10.43 13.15
N GLU A 189 16.56 -9.36 12.98
CA GLU A 189 16.23 -8.04 13.53
C GLU A 189 14.93 -7.48 12.92
N ALA A 190 14.70 -7.69 11.62
CA ALA A 190 13.47 -7.30 10.96
C ALA A 190 12.26 -8.09 11.49
N ASN A 191 12.39 -9.42 11.63
CA ASN A 191 11.35 -10.28 12.19
C ASN A 191 10.98 -9.88 13.64
N GLN A 192 11.98 -9.56 14.47
CA GLN A 192 11.75 -9.03 15.82
C GLN A 192 11.02 -7.68 15.80
N GLN A 193 11.41 -6.80 14.88
CA GLN A 193 10.78 -5.49 14.71
C GLN A 193 9.31 -5.63 14.25
N PHE A 194 9.01 -6.54 13.32
CA PHE A 194 7.64 -6.81 12.89
C PHE A 194 6.77 -7.30 14.05
N ASN A 195 7.24 -8.28 14.82
CA ASN A 195 6.53 -8.76 16.01
C ASN A 195 6.25 -7.64 17.02
N LYS A 196 7.25 -6.78 17.28
CA LYS A 196 7.09 -5.63 18.17
C LYS A 196 6.05 -4.63 17.65
N GLN A 197 6.02 -4.38 16.35
CA GLN A 197 5.06 -3.46 15.73
C GLN A 197 3.64 -4.03 15.76
N LEU A 198 3.47 -5.32 15.45
CA LEU A 198 2.21 -6.05 15.59
C LEU A 198 1.64 -5.93 17.01
N GLU A 199 2.46 -6.21 18.02
CA GLU A 199 2.00 -6.11 19.40
C GLU A 199 1.69 -4.66 19.82
N MET A 200 2.52 -3.69 19.41
CA MET A 200 2.29 -2.28 19.71
C MET A 200 0.98 -1.77 19.11
N GLN A 201 0.74 -2.04 17.82
CA GLN A 201 -0.48 -1.58 17.18
C GLN A 201 -1.73 -2.31 17.68
N LYS A 202 -1.59 -3.59 18.09
CA LYS A 202 -2.66 -4.36 18.76
C LYS A 202 -3.10 -3.66 20.04
N ASN A 203 -2.14 -3.35 20.91
CA ASN A 203 -2.37 -2.68 22.18
C ASN A 203 -2.93 -1.26 21.99
N GLN A 204 -2.37 -0.49 21.05
CA GLN A 204 -2.86 0.86 20.76
C GLN A 204 -4.31 0.84 20.24
N PHE A 205 -4.63 -0.05 19.31
CA PHE A 205 -6.01 -0.17 18.81
C PHE A 205 -6.99 -0.53 19.92
N GLN A 206 -6.63 -1.50 20.78
CA GLN A 206 -7.44 -1.90 21.93
C GLN A 206 -7.65 -0.74 22.92
N GLN A 207 -6.58 -0.05 23.32
CA GLN A 207 -6.60 1.03 24.30
C GLN A 207 -7.40 2.23 23.78
N LEU A 208 -7.21 2.59 22.51
CA LEU A 208 -7.88 3.73 21.90
C LEU A 208 -9.37 3.45 21.65
N ASN A 209 -9.71 2.20 21.38
CA ASN A 209 -11.06 1.75 21.04
C ASN A 209 -11.70 2.61 19.92
N PRO A 210 -11.04 2.82 18.77
CA PRO A 210 -11.59 3.59 17.65
C PRO A 210 -12.77 2.82 17.02
N ILE A 211 -13.54 3.44 16.12
CA ILE A 211 -14.58 2.70 15.37
C ILE A 211 -13.96 1.73 14.36
N MET A 212 -12.80 2.10 13.82
CA MET A 212 -12.07 1.35 12.80
C MET A 212 -10.59 1.74 12.84
N GLY A 213 -9.73 0.82 12.45
CA GLY A 213 -8.28 0.98 12.44
C GLY A 213 -7.71 0.56 11.11
N MET A 214 -6.84 1.40 10.54
CA MET A 214 -5.98 1.00 9.44
C MET A 214 -4.59 0.69 10.02
N LEU A 215 -4.32 -0.60 10.11
CA LEU A 215 -3.13 -1.17 10.74
C LEU A 215 -2.11 -1.57 9.67
N GLN A 216 -0.82 -1.51 10.00
CA GLN A 216 0.23 -2.04 9.12
C GLN A 216 0.22 -3.57 9.28
N PHE A 217 -0.03 -4.29 8.19
CA PHE A 217 -0.08 -5.75 8.21
C PHE A 217 1.09 -6.32 7.43
N GLU A 218 2.21 -6.44 8.13
CA GLU A 218 3.45 -7.04 7.64
C GLU A 218 3.89 -8.09 8.65
N LEU A 219 3.97 -9.33 8.19
CA LEU A 219 4.29 -10.48 9.03
C LEU A 219 5.78 -10.84 8.91
N PRO A 220 6.36 -11.48 9.94
CA PRO A 220 7.71 -12.03 9.88
C PRO A 220 7.92 -12.98 8.69
N TRP A 221 9.13 -13.02 8.13
CA TRP A 221 9.54 -14.00 7.12
C TRP A 221 10.04 -15.27 7.80
N ASN A 222 9.10 -16.03 8.38
CA ASN A 222 9.35 -17.34 8.98
C ASN A 222 8.06 -18.16 8.98
N ASP A 223 8.12 -19.40 9.46
CA ASP A 223 6.98 -20.33 9.50
C ASP A 223 6.12 -20.16 10.78
N SER A 224 6.14 -18.98 11.41
CA SER A 224 5.36 -18.73 12.61
C SER A 224 3.89 -18.42 12.30
N ILE A 225 3.04 -18.61 13.32
CA ILE A 225 1.65 -18.18 13.31
C ILE A 225 1.52 -16.95 14.20
N VAL A 226 0.89 -15.89 13.69
CA VAL A 226 0.68 -14.63 14.39
C VAL A 226 -0.81 -14.47 14.71
N ASN A 227 -1.12 -14.26 15.99
CA ASN A 227 -2.47 -13.97 16.45
C ASN A 227 -2.74 -12.45 16.45
N PHE A 228 -3.53 -11.99 15.48
CA PHE A 228 -3.77 -10.56 15.24
C PHE A 228 -5.24 -10.28 14.93
N TYR A 229 -5.65 -9.02 14.79
CA TYR A 229 -7.07 -8.70 14.56
C TYR A 229 -7.60 -9.33 13.27
N ASN A 230 -8.88 -9.71 13.29
CA ASN A 230 -9.61 -10.04 12.08
C ASN A 230 -10.01 -8.74 11.35
N GLY A 231 -9.95 -8.76 10.02
CA GLY A 231 -10.26 -7.59 9.20
C GLY A 231 -9.97 -7.81 7.72
N ASP A 232 -10.22 -6.77 6.93
CA ASP A 232 -9.96 -6.79 5.50
C ASP A 232 -8.47 -6.53 5.25
N ILE A 233 -7.77 -7.49 4.64
CA ILE A 233 -6.37 -7.33 4.22
C ILE A 233 -6.36 -6.64 2.86
N MET A 234 -6.02 -5.36 2.86
CA MET A 234 -5.97 -4.53 1.67
C MET A 234 -4.67 -4.76 0.91
N LEU A 235 -4.80 -5.25 -0.32
CA LEU A 235 -3.68 -5.44 -1.25
C LEU A 235 -2.99 -4.11 -1.55
N PRO A 236 -1.65 -4.09 -1.61
CA PRO A 236 -0.89 -2.88 -1.85
C PRO A 236 -1.06 -2.40 -3.29
N LEU A 237 -1.31 -1.10 -3.46
CA LEU A 237 -1.29 -0.43 -4.77
C LEU A 237 -0.09 0.52 -4.89
N MET A 238 0.44 0.67 -6.10
CA MET A 238 1.56 1.59 -6.43
C MET A 238 2.82 1.43 -5.56
N ASN A 239 2.96 0.30 -4.87
CA ASN A 239 4.17 -0.07 -4.13
C ASN A 239 5.16 -0.78 -5.05
N SER A 240 6.38 -1.03 -4.56
CA SER A 240 7.38 -1.78 -5.34
C SER A 240 6.88 -3.16 -5.77
N ALA A 241 7.43 -3.67 -6.87
CA ALA A 241 6.99 -4.92 -7.49
C ALA A 241 7.19 -6.17 -6.61
N THR A 242 7.92 -6.05 -5.50
CA THR A 242 8.21 -7.13 -4.54
C THR A 242 7.70 -6.81 -3.15
N TYR A 243 6.89 -5.77 -2.98
CA TYR A 243 6.35 -5.40 -1.67
C TYR A 243 5.34 -6.45 -1.20
N ALA A 244 5.55 -6.97 0.01
CA ALA A 244 4.69 -7.98 0.63
C ALA A 244 3.86 -7.44 1.79
N GLY A 245 4.12 -6.21 2.24
CA GLY A 245 3.30 -5.58 3.27
C GLY A 245 1.89 -5.26 2.75
N CYS A 246 0.92 -5.34 3.64
CA CYS A 246 -0.47 -4.97 3.40
C CYS A 246 -0.92 -3.92 4.43
N LYS A 247 -2.10 -3.36 4.23
CA LYS A 247 -2.84 -2.72 5.32
C LYS A 247 -3.95 -3.65 5.76
N MET A 248 -4.26 -3.65 7.05
CA MET A 248 -5.45 -4.32 7.56
C MET A 248 -6.45 -3.30 8.07
N ILE A 249 -7.67 -3.38 7.58
CA ILE A 249 -8.79 -2.60 8.06
C ILE A 249 -9.57 -3.46 9.04
N THR A 250 -9.57 -3.07 10.31
CA THR A 250 -10.25 -3.80 11.39
C THR A 250 -11.22 -2.89 12.13
N HIS A 251 -12.29 -3.45 12.65
CA HIS A 251 -13.38 -2.72 13.31
C HIS A 251 -13.31 -2.85 14.82
N ARG A 252 -13.95 -1.90 15.51
CA ARG A 252 -14.19 -2.00 16.96
C ARG A 252 -14.80 -3.37 17.29
N GLY A 253 -14.21 -4.07 18.28
CA GLY A 253 -14.72 -5.37 18.72
C GLY A 253 -14.43 -6.52 17.76
N ALA A 254 -13.61 -6.32 16.73
CA ALA A 254 -13.11 -7.42 15.91
C ALA A 254 -12.37 -8.44 16.78
N GLY A 255 -12.67 -9.72 16.56
CA GLY A 255 -11.95 -10.83 17.18
C GLY A 255 -10.50 -10.93 16.69
N LEU A 256 -9.77 -11.87 17.28
CA LEU A 256 -8.43 -12.22 16.84
C LEU A 256 -8.50 -13.44 15.91
N LYS A 257 -7.60 -13.47 14.92
CA LYS A 257 -7.42 -14.55 13.95
C LYS A 257 -5.94 -14.92 13.93
N ASP A 258 -5.68 -16.21 13.75
CA ASP A 258 -4.35 -16.73 13.53
C ASP A 258 -4.00 -16.62 12.04
N TYR A 259 -2.87 -15.97 11.76
CA TYR A 259 -2.34 -15.77 10.43
C TYR A 259 -1.05 -16.55 10.26
N ASP A 260 -1.00 -17.40 9.26
CA ASP A 260 0.22 -18.12 8.87
C ASP A 260 1.12 -17.17 8.07
N CYS A 261 2.31 -16.91 8.60
CA CYS A 261 3.27 -15.98 8.00
C CYS A 261 3.74 -16.47 6.63
N LYS A 262 4.00 -17.77 6.50
CA LYS A 262 4.45 -18.39 5.26
C LYS A 262 3.36 -18.34 4.19
N LYS A 263 2.12 -18.62 4.59
CA LYS A 263 0.95 -18.50 3.72
C LYS A 263 0.80 -17.09 3.16
N LEU A 264 0.90 -16.06 4.01
CA LEU A 264 0.78 -14.67 3.56
C LEU A 264 1.93 -14.28 2.61
N GLU A 265 3.17 -14.71 2.91
CA GLU A 265 4.32 -14.51 2.01
C GLU A 265 4.03 -15.07 0.61
N GLU A 266 3.57 -16.32 0.54
CA GLU A 266 3.30 -17.00 -0.73
C GLU A 266 2.09 -16.42 -1.47
N GLN A 267 1.07 -15.94 -0.74
CA GLN A 267 -0.07 -15.22 -1.30
C GLN A 267 0.36 -13.89 -1.93
N MET A 268 1.20 -13.12 -1.22
CA MET A 268 1.74 -11.86 -1.73
C MET A 268 2.73 -12.06 -2.88
N PHE A 269 3.46 -13.17 -2.86
CA PHE A 269 4.31 -13.57 -3.97
C PHE A 269 3.48 -13.90 -5.22
N TYR A 270 2.39 -14.68 -5.09
CA TYR A 270 1.46 -14.93 -6.17
C TYR A 270 0.84 -13.63 -6.69
N PHE A 271 0.33 -12.78 -5.79
CA PHE A 271 -0.28 -11.51 -6.16
C PHE A 271 0.67 -10.65 -7.01
N ASN A 272 1.92 -10.46 -6.58
CA ASN A 272 2.89 -9.61 -7.27
C ASN A 272 3.34 -10.15 -8.65
N ASN A 273 3.24 -11.46 -8.89
CA ASN A 273 3.70 -12.09 -10.13
C ASN A 273 2.57 -12.47 -11.09
N ASN A 274 1.35 -12.60 -10.58
CA ASN A 274 0.20 -13.07 -11.33
C ASN A 274 -0.89 -12.00 -11.28
N THR A 275 -1.57 -11.86 -10.13
CA THR A 275 -2.77 -11.03 -10.00
C THR A 275 -2.54 -9.56 -10.34
N ARG A 276 -1.51 -8.92 -9.77
CA ARG A 276 -1.24 -7.49 -9.92
C ARG A 276 -0.91 -7.09 -11.36
N VAL A 277 -0.35 -8.03 -12.13
CA VAL A 277 0.11 -7.83 -13.51
C VAL A 277 -0.88 -8.38 -14.56
N CYS A 278 -2.10 -8.74 -14.14
CA CYS A 278 -3.23 -9.02 -15.03
C CYS A 278 -3.79 -7.73 -15.67
N VAL A 279 -4.68 -7.89 -16.65
CA VAL A 279 -5.49 -6.80 -17.22
C VAL A 279 -6.84 -6.77 -16.51
N TYR A 280 -7.26 -5.61 -16.03
CA TYR A 280 -8.49 -5.39 -15.27
C TYR A 280 -9.51 -4.71 -16.17
N ASP A 281 -10.41 -5.49 -16.75
CA ASP A 281 -11.41 -4.97 -17.67
C ASP A 281 -12.59 -4.39 -16.91
N TYR A 282 -12.61 -3.06 -16.85
CA TYR A 282 -13.73 -2.28 -16.34
C TYR A 282 -14.35 -1.43 -17.43
N LYS A 283 -15.62 -1.09 -17.22
CA LYS A 283 -16.37 -0.16 -18.07
C LYS A 283 -16.46 1.19 -17.37
N LEU A 284 -15.80 2.18 -17.93
CA LEU A 284 -15.97 3.58 -17.56
C LEU A 284 -16.32 4.33 -18.85
N ASN A 285 -17.57 4.78 -18.97
CA ASN A 285 -18.01 5.51 -20.16
C ASN A 285 -17.46 6.92 -20.10
N THR A 286 -16.37 7.18 -20.82
CA THR A 286 -15.72 8.48 -20.84
C THR A 286 -15.02 8.74 -22.17
N ASP A 287 -15.24 9.92 -22.73
CA ASP A 287 -14.54 10.39 -23.92
C ASP A 287 -13.18 11.04 -23.60
N PHE A 288 -12.90 11.28 -22.32
CA PHE A 288 -11.72 12.00 -21.88
C PHE A 288 -10.44 11.19 -22.01
N ASP A 289 -9.47 11.72 -22.77
CA ASP A 289 -8.17 11.08 -23.01
C ASP A 289 -7.36 10.81 -21.75
N LEU A 290 -7.48 11.67 -20.72
CA LEU A 290 -6.76 11.46 -19.45
C LEU A 290 -7.15 10.13 -18.78
N LEU A 291 -8.44 9.78 -18.84
CA LEU A 291 -8.92 8.50 -18.30
C LEU A 291 -8.55 7.33 -19.23
N LYS A 292 -8.26 7.57 -20.51
CA LYS A 292 -7.68 6.58 -21.43
C LYS A 292 -6.23 6.23 -21.08
N ASN A 293 -5.52 7.08 -20.33
CA ASN A 293 -4.17 6.79 -19.84
C ASN A 293 -4.15 5.80 -18.65
N PHE A 294 -5.31 5.48 -18.05
CA PHE A 294 -5.40 4.36 -17.12
C PHE A 294 -5.36 3.06 -17.93
N ASP A 295 -4.21 2.39 -17.91
CA ASP A 295 -3.93 1.28 -18.83
C ASP A 295 -4.62 -0.04 -18.48
N LYS A 296 -5.54 -0.04 -17.52
CA LYS A 296 -6.23 -1.24 -17.00
C LYS A 296 -5.31 -2.22 -16.24
N CYS A 297 -4.20 -1.77 -15.65
CA CYS A 297 -3.51 -2.58 -14.64
C CYS A 297 -4.22 -2.55 -13.27
N PHE A 298 -3.80 -3.42 -12.34
CA PHE A 298 -4.34 -3.45 -10.96
C PHE A 298 -4.26 -2.09 -10.27
N ASP A 299 -3.10 -1.42 -10.35
CA ASP A 299 -2.86 -0.15 -9.65
C ASP A 299 -3.76 0.98 -10.20
N CYS A 300 -3.97 1.01 -11.53
CA CYS A 300 -4.89 1.93 -12.20
C CYS A 300 -6.35 1.67 -11.83
N ALA A 301 -6.80 0.41 -11.90
CA ALA A 301 -8.16 0.03 -11.50
C ALA A 301 -8.41 0.33 -10.02
N SER A 302 -7.42 0.06 -9.17
CA SER A 302 -7.45 0.36 -7.74
C SER A 302 -7.58 1.86 -7.45
N ALA A 303 -6.80 2.71 -8.13
CA ALA A 303 -6.89 4.15 -7.96
C ALA A 303 -8.26 4.71 -8.41
N LEU A 304 -8.79 4.24 -9.54
CA LEU A 304 -10.12 4.61 -10.02
C LEU A 304 -11.22 4.19 -9.03
N SER A 305 -11.15 2.95 -8.54
CA SER A 305 -12.10 2.42 -7.57
C SER A 305 -12.12 3.25 -6.27
N ILE A 306 -10.95 3.62 -5.75
CA ILE A 306 -10.84 4.49 -4.57
C ILE A 306 -11.47 5.87 -4.84
N MET A 307 -11.13 6.49 -5.98
CA MET A 307 -11.65 7.82 -6.31
C MET A 307 -13.17 7.82 -6.49
N LEU A 308 -13.72 6.77 -7.13
CA LEU A 308 -15.16 6.59 -7.27
C LEU A 308 -15.85 6.42 -5.92
N LYS A 309 -15.27 5.60 -5.03
CA LYS A 309 -15.77 5.41 -3.66
C LYS A 309 -15.74 6.72 -2.87
N TYR A 310 -14.65 7.48 -2.95
CA TYR A 310 -14.56 8.79 -2.32
C TYR A 310 -15.63 9.76 -2.82
N LEU A 311 -15.79 9.89 -4.15
CA LEU A 311 -16.80 10.78 -4.73
C LEU A 311 -18.21 10.38 -4.27
N LYS A 312 -18.51 9.09 -4.23
CA LYS A 312 -19.79 8.59 -3.76
C LYS A 312 -20.01 8.85 -2.27
N GLU A 313 -19.12 8.34 -1.41
CA GLU A 313 -19.35 8.30 0.04
C GLU A 313 -19.07 9.66 0.72
N ALA A 314 -18.05 10.40 0.26
CA ALA A 314 -17.65 11.67 0.88
C ALA A 314 -18.25 12.91 0.20
N LYS A 315 -18.64 12.81 -1.08
CA LYS A 315 -19.20 13.95 -1.85
C LYS A 315 -20.61 13.74 -2.36
N ASN A 316 -21.19 12.54 -2.22
CA ASN A 316 -22.49 12.19 -2.79
C ASN A 316 -22.56 12.44 -4.31
N ILE A 317 -21.47 12.13 -5.01
CA ILE A 317 -21.31 12.28 -6.45
C ILE A 317 -21.19 10.90 -7.09
N ASN A 318 -22.04 10.59 -8.07
CA ASN A 318 -21.85 9.41 -8.91
C ASN A 318 -20.75 9.67 -9.94
N GLY A 319 -19.52 9.30 -9.61
CA GLY A 319 -18.36 9.52 -10.49
C GLY A 319 -18.43 8.76 -11.82
N THR A 320 -19.18 7.66 -11.90
CA THR A 320 -19.34 6.91 -13.16
C THR A 320 -20.17 7.68 -14.20
N GLU A 321 -21.07 8.54 -13.73
CA GLU A 321 -21.88 9.46 -14.55
C GLU A 321 -21.21 10.82 -14.73
N LYS A 322 -20.22 11.15 -13.89
CA LYS A 322 -19.50 12.43 -13.89
C LYS A 322 -17.98 12.23 -13.99
N PRO A 323 -17.46 11.74 -15.12
CA PRO A 323 -16.04 11.43 -15.28
C PRO A 323 -15.11 12.65 -15.13
N LEU A 324 -15.62 13.88 -15.33
CA LEU A 324 -14.85 15.11 -15.07
C LEU A 324 -14.44 15.23 -13.60
N GLU A 325 -15.28 14.80 -12.65
CA GLU A 325 -14.97 14.85 -11.21
C GLU A 325 -13.81 13.91 -10.86
N ILE A 326 -13.76 12.74 -11.50
CA ILE A 326 -12.64 11.80 -11.36
C ILE A 326 -11.36 12.44 -11.89
N MET A 327 -11.43 13.12 -13.03
CA MET A 327 -10.27 13.78 -13.63
C MET A 327 -9.75 14.93 -12.77
N MET A 328 -10.65 15.77 -12.25
CA MET A 328 -10.29 16.88 -11.37
C MET A 328 -9.64 16.35 -10.09
N LEU A 329 -10.20 15.29 -9.51
CA LEU A 329 -9.61 14.64 -8.35
C LEU A 329 -8.23 14.07 -8.69
N TRP A 330 -8.09 13.28 -9.75
CA TRP A 330 -6.81 12.72 -10.16
C TRP A 330 -5.76 13.80 -10.45
N GLY A 331 -6.13 14.85 -11.17
CA GLY A 331 -5.29 16.01 -11.44
C GLY A 331 -4.78 16.65 -10.15
N LYS A 332 -5.68 16.87 -9.18
CA LYS A 332 -5.32 17.39 -7.86
C LYS A 332 -4.36 16.47 -7.10
N LEU A 333 -4.64 15.16 -7.04
CA LEU A 333 -3.78 14.20 -6.33
C LEU A 333 -2.38 14.13 -6.96
N THR A 334 -2.30 14.16 -8.28
CA THR A 334 -1.01 14.09 -9.01
C THR A 334 -0.22 15.39 -8.95
N GLN A 335 -0.87 16.55 -8.97
CA GLN A 335 -0.22 17.86 -8.80
C GLN A 335 0.25 18.10 -7.37
N SER A 336 -0.35 17.43 -6.39
CA SER A 336 0.04 17.56 -4.97
C SER A 336 1.24 16.71 -4.59
N ARG A 337 1.81 15.95 -5.54
CA ARG A 337 3.02 15.17 -5.31
C ARG A 337 4.18 16.11 -4.96
N PRO A 338 4.93 15.85 -3.89
CA PRO A 338 6.13 16.63 -3.61
C PRO A 338 7.10 16.47 -4.79
N GLU A 339 7.82 17.54 -5.11
CA GLU A 339 8.98 17.44 -6.01
C GLU A 339 10.00 16.51 -5.34
N GLU A 340 10.02 15.24 -5.74
CA GLU A 340 11.04 14.30 -5.31
C GLU A 340 12.35 14.66 -6.02
N HIS A 341 13.07 15.66 -5.49
CA HIS A 341 14.44 16.01 -5.92
C HIS A 341 15.42 14.81 -5.88
N ASP A 342 15.01 13.68 -5.31
CA ASP A 342 15.81 12.49 -5.06
C ASP A 342 15.41 11.23 -5.87
N ARG A 343 14.43 11.27 -6.80
CA ARG A 343 14.13 10.05 -7.59
C ARG A 343 15.36 9.43 -8.27
N ASP A 344 16.32 10.27 -8.67
CA ASP A 344 17.56 9.84 -9.31
C ASP A 344 18.64 9.35 -8.35
N THR A 345 18.65 9.81 -7.09
CA THR A 345 19.55 9.28 -6.05
C THR A 345 19.06 7.93 -5.52
N TRP A 346 17.76 7.63 -5.63
CA TRP A 346 17.20 6.34 -5.20
C TRP A 346 17.44 5.20 -6.19
N LYS A 347 17.49 5.50 -7.50
CA LYS A 347 17.80 4.49 -8.54
C LYS A 347 19.25 4.01 -8.51
N ARG A 348 20.14 4.75 -7.86
CA ARG A 348 21.55 4.40 -7.74
C ARG A 348 21.85 4.25 -6.27
N GLY A 349 22.11 3.04 -5.79
CA GLY A 349 22.74 2.79 -4.49
C GLY A 349 24.16 3.35 -4.39
N LYS A 350 24.43 4.54 -4.94
CA LYS A 350 25.62 5.32 -4.66
C LYS A 350 25.41 5.96 -3.30
N PHE A 351 25.82 5.23 -2.27
CA PHE A 351 26.40 5.89 -1.11
C PHE A 351 27.40 6.91 -1.63
N SER A 352 27.10 8.19 -1.45
CA SER A 352 28.10 9.25 -1.55
C SER A 352 29.19 8.90 -0.52
N LYS A 353 30.24 8.22 -0.99
CA LYS A 353 31.50 8.04 -0.26
C LYS A 353 32.38 9.29 -0.32
N ASP A 354 31.95 10.33 -1.03
CA ASP A 354 32.72 11.55 -1.23
C ASP A 354 32.07 12.75 -0.54
N LYS A 355 32.23 12.80 0.78
CA LYS A 355 32.50 14.06 1.51
C LYS A 355 33.70 13.84 2.41
N LYS A 356 34.83 13.43 1.82
CA LYS A 356 36.14 13.64 2.43
C LYS A 356 36.64 15.02 2.01
N ARG A 357 36.95 15.81 3.03
CA ARG A 357 37.93 16.90 3.07
C ARG A 357 37.64 18.09 2.16
N ASP A 358 37.13 19.16 2.78
CA ASP A 358 37.77 20.46 2.70
C ASP A 358 37.51 21.21 4.03
N ARG A 359 38.46 21.06 4.93
CA ARG A 359 38.78 22.03 6.00
C ARG A 359 40.29 22.22 5.90
N GLN A 360 40.69 23.26 5.19
CA GLN A 360 41.94 23.98 5.47
C GLN A 360 41.61 25.11 6.43
#